data_AF-A0A2V7RR09-F1
#
_entry.id   AF-A0A2V7RR09-F1
#
_cell.length_a   1.000
_cell.length_b   1.000
_cell.length_c   1.000
_cell.angle_alpha   90.00
_cell.angle_beta   90.00
_cell.angle_gamma   90.00
#
_symmetry.space_group_name_H-M   'P 1'
#
loop_
_entity.id
_entity.type
_entity.pdbx_description
1 polymer ?
#
loop_
_entity_poly.entity_id
_entity_poly.type
_entity_poly.pdbx_seq_one_letter_code
_entity_poly.pdbx_strand_id
1 'polypeptide(L)' 'MATPVGLLQGTLDVLVLKALSWGPRHGHGVARVIRDSTSGTLDVTDGSLYVSLHRLEERGLVDSEWG' A
#
# COMPACT_ATOMS: atom_id res chain seq x y z
N MET A 1 22.38 0.68 -11.07
CA MET A 1 21.62 0.16 -9.91
C MET A 1 20.56 1.20 -9.57
N ALA A 2 19.28 0.85 -9.58
CA ALA A 2 18.21 1.78 -9.21
C ALA A 2 18.33 2.09 -7.71
N THR A 3 18.44 3.37 -7.36
CA THR A 3 18.44 3.82 -5.97
C THR A 3 17.05 3.60 -5.39
N PRO A 4 16.92 2.93 -4.22
CA PRO A 4 15.62 2.77 -3.59
C PRO A 4 15.04 4.15 -3.28
N VAL A 5 13.86 4.43 -3.80
CA VAL A 5 13.18 5.70 -3.54
C VAL A 5 12.71 5.69 -2.08
N GLY A 6 13.19 6.65 -1.29
CA GLY A 6 12.68 6.86 0.06
C GLY A 6 11.24 7.38 -0.05
N LEU A 7 10.26 6.57 0.33
CA LEU A 7 8.86 7.02 0.39
C LEU A 7 8.75 8.14 1.42
N LEU A 8 8.35 9.34 0.96
CA LEU A 8 7.91 10.40 1.86
C LEU A 8 6.71 9.90 2.68
N GLN A 9 6.69 10.21 3.97
CA GLN A 9 5.61 9.83 4.88
C GLN A 9 4.25 10.24 4.28
N GLY A 10 3.35 9.25 4.10
CA GLY A 10 2.03 9.44 3.48
C GLY A 10 1.93 9.12 1.98
N THR A 11 3.05 8.95 1.27
CA THR A 11 3.01 8.55 -0.16
C THR A 11 2.49 7.12 -0.32
N LEU A 12 2.90 6.23 0.60
CA LEU A 12 2.43 4.84 0.60
C LEU A 12 0.91 4.77 0.82
N ASP A 13 0.37 5.59 1.72
CA ASP A 13 -1.07 5.65 2.01
C ASP A 13 -1.87 5.97 0.72
N VAL A 14 -1.41 6.91 -0.12
CA VAL A 14 -2.06 7.25 -1.39
C VAL A 14 -2.01 6.08 -2.38
N LEU A 15 -0.89 5.37 -2.44
CA LEU A 15 -0.73 4.19 -3.29
C LEU A 15 -1.64 3.03 -2.85
N VAL A 16 -1.79 2.84 -1.53
CA VAL A 16 -2.72 1.87 -0.95
C VAL A 16 -4.16 2.22 -1.31
N LEU A 17 -4.58 3.48 -1.12
CA LEU A 17 -5.91 3.94 -1.51
C LEU A 17 -6.15 3.77 -3.01
N LYS A 18 -5.15 4.06 -3.85
CA LYS A 18 -5.25 3.85 -5.29
C LYS A 18 -5.45 2.37 -5.64
N ALA A 19 -4.71 1.45 -5.00
CA ALA A 19 -4.85 0.02 -5.23
C ALA A 19 -6.24 -0.51 -4.82
N LEU A 20 -6.81 0.03 -3.73
CA LEU A 20 -8.14 -0.32 -3.22
C LEU A 20 -9.28 0.38 -3.98
N SER A 21 -9.01 1.47 -4.71
CA SER A 21 -10.02 2.14 -5.53
C SER A 21 -10.62 1.28 -6.66
N TRP A 22 -9.96 0.17 -6.98
CA TRP A 22 -10.42 -0.82 -7.96
C TRP A 22 -11.20 -2.00 -7.35
N GLY A 23 -11.43 -1.99 -6.03
CA GLY A 23 -12.18 -3.02 -5.30
C GLY A 23 -11.41 -3.60 -4.10
N PRO A 24 -12.09 -4.39 -3.26
CA PRO A 24 -11.50 -5.02 -2.07
C PRO A 24 -10.31 -5.91 -2.43
N ARG A 25 -9.23 -5.84 -1.65
CA ARG A 25 -8.03 -6.66 -1.84
C ARG A 25 -7.41 -7.02 -0.50
N HIS A 26 -6.88 -8.24 -0.43
CA HIS A 26 -5.99 -8.64 0.64
C HIS A 26 -4.67 -7.83 0.62
N GLY A 27 -3.99 -7.70 1.75
CA GLY A 27 -2.76 -6.92 1.90
C GLY A 27 -1.68 -7.27 0.86
N HIS A 28 -1.41 -8.57 0.64
CA HIS A 28 -0.49 -9.00 -0.41
C HIS A 28 -0.91 -8.54 -1.82
N GLY A 29 -2.22 -8.48 -2.10
CA GLY A 29 -2.76 -7.98 -3.37
C GLY A 29 -2.48 -6.48 -3.55
N VAL A 30 -2.57 -5.70 -2.48
CA VAL A 30 -2.21 -4.27 -2.48
C VAL A 30 -0.71 -4.10 -2.76
N ALA A 31 0.16 -4.81 -2.04
CA ALA A 31 1.60 -4.77 -2.27
C ALA A 31 1.96 -5.14 -3.72
N ARG A 32 1.31 -6.16 -4.28
CA ARG A 32 1.51 -6.58 -5.67
C ARG A 32 1.14 -5.50 -6.66
N VAL A 33 -0.04 -4.89 -6.52
CA VAL A 33 -0.49 -3.81 -7.41
C VAL A 33 0.49 -2.64 -7.40
N ILE A 34 1.01 -2.27 -6.22
CA ILE A 34 1.96 -1.16 -6.09
C ILE A 34 3.29 -1.51 -6.76
N ARG A 35 3.80 -2.73 -6.55
CA ARG A 35 5.05 -3.21 -7.18
C ARG A 35 4.92 -3.22 -8.71
N ASP A 36 3.85 -3.81 -9.22
CA ASP A 36 3.61 -3.94 -10.67
C ASP A 36 3.42 -2.56 -11.32
N SER A 37 2.73 -1.63 -10.65
CA SER A 37 2.51 -0.25 -11.15
C SER A 37 3.78 0.61 -11.14
N THR A 38 4.80 0.23 -10.38
CA THR A 38 6.08 0.95 -10.28
C THR A 38 7.21 0.22 -10.99
N SER A 39 6.90 -0.80 -11.80
CA SER A 39 7.88 -1.66 -12.48
C SER A 39 8.92 -2.26 -11.52
N GLY A 40 8.52 -2.55 -10.28
CA GLY A 40 9.39 -3.07 -9.23
C GLY A 40 10.32 -2.05 -8.58
N THR A 41 10.22 -0.76 -8.92
CA THR A 41 11.02 0.30 -8.30
C THR A 41 10.65 0.53 -6.83
N LEU A 42 9.39 0.27 -6.49
CA LEU A 42 8.89 0.34 -5.13
C LEU A 42 8.68 -1.06 -4.58
N ASP A 43 9.51 -1.45 -3.62
CA ASP A 43 9.29 -2.68 -2.84
C ASP A 43 8.66 -2.32 -1.49
N VAL A 44 7.37 -2.61 -1.37
CA VAL A 44 6.62 -2.39 -0.13
C VAL A 44 6.82 -3.59 0.78
N THR A 45 7.47 -3.38 1.93
CA THR A 45 7.58 -4.42 2.96
C THR A 45 6.25 -4.59 3.67
N ASP A 46 5.96 -5.80 4.16
CA ASP A 46 4.74 -6.07 4.93
C ASP A 46 4.58 -5.10 6.11
N GLY A 47 5.67 -4.83 6.85
CA GLY A 47 5.65 -3.87 7.97
C GLY A 47 5.21 -2.46 7.55
N SER A 48 5.75 -1.93 6.45
CA SER A 48 5.37 -0.59 5.94
C SER A 48 3.93 -0.55 5.44
N LEU A 49 3.45 -1.63 4.84
CA LEU A 49 2.08 -1.76 4.38
C LEU A 49 1.11 -1.78 5.56
N TYR A 50 1.37 -2.61 6.57
CA TYR A 50 0.50 -2.72 7.74
C TYR A 50 0.43 -1.40 8.52
N VAL A 51 1.55 -0.69 8.70
CA VAL A 51 1.53 0.64 9.32
C VAL A 51 0.67 1.62 8.52
N SER A 52 0.72 1.57 7.19
CA SER A 52 -0.07 2.44 6.33
C SER A 52 -1.55 2.09 6.35
N LEU A 53 -1.90 0.80 6.29
CA LEU A 53 -3.26 0.30 6.42
C LEU A 53 -3.88 0.70 7.76
N HIS A 54 -3.14 0.51 8.86
CA HIS A 54 -3.62 0.87 10.19
C HIS A 54 -3.90 2.36 10.31
N ARG A 55 -3.00 3.23 9.81
CA ARG A 55 -3.25 4.68 9.78
C ARG A 55 -4.46 5.06 8.93
N LEU A 56 -4.66 4.39 7.80
CA LEU A 56 -5.81 4.65 6.93
C LEU A 56 -7.12 4.21 7.59
N GLU A 57 -7.10 3.11 8.34
CA GLU A 57 -8.23 2.60 9.12
C GLU A 57 -8.56 3.52 10.30
N GLU A 58 -7.55 3.98 11.06
CA GLU A 58 -7.72 5.00 12.11
C GLU A 58 -8.34 6.31 11.58
N ARG A 59 -8.10 6.63 10.30
CA ARG A 59 -8.68 7.79 9.61
C ARG A 59 -10.05 7.51 9.00
N GLY A 60 -10.58 6.29 9.09
CA GLY A 60 -11.86 5.88 8.51
C GLY A 60 -11.87 5.88 6.98
N LEU A 61 -10.71 5.75 6.32
CA LEU A 61 -10.59 5.76 4.86
C LEU A 61 -10.62 4.36 4.24
N VAL A 62 -10.33 3.34 5.03
CA VAL A 62 -10.41 1.93 4.65
C VAL A 62 -11.05 1.17 5.81
N ASP A 63 -11.62 0.01 5.50
CA ASP A 63 -12.14 -0.94 6.48
C ASP A 63 -11.58 -2.32 6.16
N SER A 64 -11.58 -3.22 7.15
CA SER A 64 -11.05 -4.56 7.02
C SER A 64 -12.07 -5.61 7.44
N GLU A 65 -12.20 -6.64 6.63
CA GLU A 65 -13.01 -7.81 6.94
C GLU A 65 -12.15 -9.08 6.85
N TRP A 66 -12.43 -10.01 7.76
CA TRP A 66 -11.89 -11.36 7.71
C TRP A 66 -12.93 -12.27 7.07
N GLY A 67 -12.53 -12.94 5.98
CA GLY A 67 -13.31 -13.97 5.30
C GLY A 67 -12.90 -15.38 5.70
#